data_AF-A0A091LT03-F1
#
_entry.id   AF-A0A091LT03-F1
#
_cell.length_a   1.000
_cell.length_b   1.000
_cell.length_c   1.000
_cell.angle_alpha   90.00
_cell.angle_beta   90.00
_cell.angle_gamma   90.00
#
_symmetry.space_group_name_H-M   'P 1'
#
loop_
_entity.id
_entity.type
_entity.pdbx_description
1 polymer ?
#
loop_
_entity_poly.entity_id
_entity_poly.type
_entity_poly.pdbx_seq_one_letter_code
_entity_poly.pdbx_strand_id
1 'polypeptide(L)'
;GCELTASTKSYTFQVDEEDDADHILALSVVCLTDGAKDECNVVEVVGRNHENQEIAVPVANLKLSCQPLLSLDNFKLQPPVTFRLAAGSGPVHL
;
A
#
# COMPACT_ATOMS: atom_id res chain seq x y z
N GLY A 1 -5.14 -2.85 -8.46
CA GLY A 1 -5.28 -2.74 -7.00
C GLY A 1 -4.95 -4.06 -6.34
N CYS A 2 -4.73 -4.04 -5.02
CA CYS A 2 -4.50 -5.21 -4.20
C CYS A 2 -5.31 -5.14 -2.89
N GLU A 3 -5.43 -6.27 -2.21
CA GLU A 3 -6.05 -6.36 -0.90
C GLU A 3 -5.02 -6.84 0.12
N LEU A 4 -4.96 -6.15 1.26
CA LEU A 4 -4.14 -6.53 2.41
C LEU A 4 -5.04 -6.98 3.57
N THR A 5 -4.73 -8.13 4.13
CA THR A 5 -5.47 -8.75 5.25
C THR A 5 -4.51 -9.29 6.29
N ALA A 6 -5.04 -9.79 7.41
CA ALA A 6 -4.24 -10.48 8.42
C ALA A 6 -3.49 -11.71 7.89
N SER A 7 -4.05 -12.44 6.90
CA SER A 7 -3.42 -13.59 6.26
C SER A 7 -2.52 -13.21 5.09
N THR A 8 -2.85 -12.14 4.38
CA THR A 8 -2.08 -11.62 3.24
C THR A 8 -1.62 -10.20 3.56
N LYS A 9 -0.57 -10.08 4.37
CA LYS A 9 -0.13 -8.79 4.92
C LYS A 9 0.63 -7.92 3.92
N SER A 10 1.07 -8.46 2.79
CA SER A 10 1.88 -7.71 1.84
C SER A 10 1.60 -8.11 0.40
N TYR A 11 1.77 -7.14 -0.49
CA TYR A 11 1.69 -7.31 -1.93
C TYR A 11 2.81 -6.54 -2.60
N THR A 12 3.59 -7.21 -3.46
CA THR A 12 4.67 -6.59 -4.22
C THR A 12 4.22 -6.36 -5.65
N PHE A 13 4.25 -5.11 -6.08
CA PHE A 13 4.16 -4.73 -7.48
C PHE A 13 5.57 -4.66 -8.07
N GLN A 14 5.81 -5.46 -9.10
CA GLN A 14 7.07 -5.49 -9.86
C GLN A 14 6.75 -5.66 -11.34
N VAL A 15 7.64 -5.16 -12.17
CA VAL A 15 7.59 -5.27 -13.63
C VAL A 15 8.59 -6.35 -14.07
N ASP A 16 8.32 -7.01 -15.19
CA ASP A 16 9.23 -7.97 -15.78
C ASP A 16 10.59 -7.33 -16.10
N GLU A 17 11.69 -8.04 -15.81
CA GLU A 17 13.06 -7.54 -16.01
C GLU A 17 13.42 -7.33 -17.49
N GLU A 18 12.70 -7.97 -18.41
CA GLU A 18 12.87 -7.85 -19.86
C GLU A 18 12.12 -6.65 -20.46
N ASP A 19 11.31 -5.94 -19.66
CA ASP A 19 10.58 -4.76 -20.11
C ASP A 19 11.43 -3.48 -19.94
N ASP A 20 11.89 -2.94 -21.06
CA ASP A 20 12.73 -1.73 -21.12
C ASP A 20 11.92 -0.42 -21.00
N ALA A 21 10.60 -0.46 -20.78
CA ALA A 21 9.79 0.73 -20.62
C ALA A 21 9.92 1.37 -19.22
N ASP A 22 9.71 2.69 -19.15
CA ASP A 22 9.61 3.40 -17.87
C ASP A 22 8.23 3.18 -17.25
N HIS A 23 8.17 2.53 -16.09
CA HIS A 23 6.93 2.23 -15.38
C HIS A 23 6.74 3.09 -14.15
N ILE A 24 5.49 3.52 -13.93
CA ILE A 24 5.07 4.26 -12.74
C ILE A 24 3.77 3.63 -12.21
N LEU A 25 3.76 3.29 -10.93
CA LEU A 25 2.55 2.94 -10.21
C LEU A 25 1.96 4.20 -9.57
N ALA A 26 0.74 4.57 -9.94
CA ALA A 26 0.02 5.70 -9.35
C ALA A 26 -1.02 5.19 -8.33
N LEU A 27 -0.74 5.34 -7.04
CA LEU A 27 -1.66 4.95 -5.97
C LEU A 27 -2.71 6.05 -5.75
N SER A 28 -3.97 5.73 -5.96
CA SER A 28 -5.06 6.72 -5.95
C SER A 28 -5.84 6.73 -4.63
N VAL A 29 -6.25 5.57 -4.13
CA VAL A 29 -7.11 5.46 -2.95
C VAL A 29 -6.66 4.27 -2.11
N VAL A 30 -6.70 4.43 -0.79
CA VAL A 30 -6.60 3.34 0.18
C VAL A 30 -7.89 3.33 0.98
N CYS A 31 -8.58 2.18 1.08
CA CYS A 31 -9.84 2.11 1.82
C CYS A 31 -10.04 0.80 2.58
N LEU A 32 -10.82 0.89 3.66
CA LEU A 32 -11.37 -0.26 4.38
C LEU A 32 -12.64 -0.72 3.67
N THR A 33 -12.79 -2.03 3.52
CA THR A 33 -13.95 -2.66 2.87
C THR A 33 -14.75 -3.51 3.85
N ASP A 34 -15.82 -4.12 3.37
CA ASP A 34 -16.67 -5.00 4.15
C ASP A 34 -15.85 -6.10 4.85
N GLY A 35 -16.13 -6.30 6.14
CA GLY A 35 -15.40 -7.24 7.00
C GLY A 35 -14.26 -6.62 7.81
N ALA A 36 -13.89 -5.36 7.55
CA ALA A 36 -12.91 -4.66 8.37
C ALA A 36 -13.44 -4.40 9.79
N LYS A 37 -12.55 -4.48 10.78
CA LYS A 37 -12.87 -4.12 12.17
C LYS A 37 -12.68 -2.63 12.39
N ASP A 38 -13.35 -2.09 13.40
CA ASP A 38 -13.14 -0.70 13.85
C ASP A 38 -11.84 -0.55 14.66
N GLU A 39 -10.71 -0.71 13.98
CA GLU A 39 -9.36 -0.60 14.52
C GLU A 39 -8.45 0.20 13.59
N CYS A 40 -7.27 0.59 14.07
CA CYS A 40 -6.29 1.29 13.25
C CYS A 40 -5.62 0.30 12.29
N ASN A 41 -5.77 0.54 10.99
CA ASN A 41 -5.12 -0.19 9.92
C ASN A 41 -4.06 0.72 9.30
N VAL A 42 -2.78 0.35 9.46
CA VAL A 42 -1.65 1.14 8.96
C VAL A 42 -1.06 0.44 7.75
N VAL A 43 -1.06 1.13 6.61
CA VAL A 43 -0.40 0.65 5.39
C VAL A 43 0.91 1.39 5.19
N GLU A 44 1.97 0.62 4.99
CA GLU A 44 3.30 1.10 4.64
C GLU A 44 3.66 0.74 3.21
N VAL A 45 4.47 1.58 2.58
CA VAL A 45 5.16 1.31 1.33
C VAL A 45 6.61 0.96 1.66
N VAL A 46 7.06 -0.21 1.21
CA VAL A 46 8.46 -0.65 1.24
C VAL A 46 9.03 -0.52 -0.17
N GLY A 47 10.12 0.23 -0.29
CA GLY A 47 10.79 0.49 -1.56
C GLY A 47 12.22 0.96 -1.32
N ARG A 48 12.90 1.46 -2.37
CA ARG A 48 14.27 1.97 -2.27
C ARG A 48 14.31 3.49 -2.26
N ASN A 49 15.13 4.07 -1.39
CA ASN A 49 15.39 5.51 -1.37
C ASN A 49 16.46 5.91 -2.41
N HIS A 50 16.81 7.20 -2.45
CA HIS A 50 17.84 7.73 -3.37
C HIS A 50 19.26 7.18 -3.12
N GLU A 51 19.53 6.63 -1.93
CA GLU A 51 20.78 5.93 -1.59
C GLU A 51 20.71 4.42 -1.89
N ASN A 52 19.66 3.97 -2.58
CA ASN A 52 19.39 2.56 -2.90
C ASN A 52 19.21 1.66 -1.65
N GLN A 53 18.83 2.25 -0.50
CA GLN A 53 18.52 1.52 0.72
C GLN A 53 17.03 1.19 0.77
N GLU A 54 16.70 -0.01 1.25
CA GLU A 54 15.31 -0.36 1.54
C GLU A 54 14.78 0.47 2.71
N ILE A 55 13.65 1.14 2.50
CA ILE A 55 12.95 1.92 3.51
C ILE A 55 11.47 1.52 3.55
N ALA A 56 10.86 1.64 4.73
CA ALA A 56 9.42 1.49 4.93
C ALA A 56 8.84 2.84 5.36
N VAL A 57 7.79 3.29 4.66
CA VAL A 57 7.13 4.59 4.92
C VAL A 57 5.63 4.36 5.11
N PRO A 58 5.03 4.75 6.25
CA PRO A 58 3.58 4.71 6.42
C PRO A 58 2.91 5.72 5.49
N VAL A 59 1.96 5.24 4.68
CA VAL A 59 1.24 6.06 3.69
C VAL A 59 -0.25 6.22 4.01
N ALA A 60 -0.80 5.33 4.84
CA ALA A 60 -2.19 5.43 5.28
C ALA A 60 -2.36 4.93 6.71
N ASN A 61 -3.24 5.60 7.46
CA ASN A 61 -3.79 5.11 8.74
C ASN A 61 -5.31 5.23 8.66
N LEU A 62 -5.99 4.10 8.59
CA LEU A 62 -7.44 4.03 8.39
C LEU A 62 -8.13 3.42 9.60
N LYS A 63 -9.34 3.89 9.88
CA LYS A 63 -10.24 3.33 10.89
C LYS A 63 -11.68 3.61 10.49
N LEU A 64 -12.55 2.59 10.56
CA LEU A 64 -13.94 2.70 10.09
C LEU A 64 -14.70 3.88 10.69
N SER A 65 -14.60 4.07 12.01
CA SER A 65 -15.28 5.15 12.73
C SER A 65 -14.67 6.55 12.56
N CYS A 66 -13.51 6.69 11.92
CA CYS A 66 -12.81 7.98 11.80
C CYS A 66 -12.51 8.34 10.34
N GLN A 67 -11.76 7.49 9.66
CA GLN A 67 -11.29 7.69 8.30
C GLN A 67 -11.23 6.32 7.61
N PRO A 68 -12.34 5.84 7.01
CA PRO A 68 -12.37 4.55 6.32
C PRO A 68 -11.68 4.59 4.96
N LEU A 69 -11.46 5.77 4.39
CA LEU A 69 -10.91 5.97 3.06
C LEU A 69 -9.95 7.16 3.06
N LEU A 70 -8.85 7.02 2.32
CA LEU A 70 -7.87 8.07 2.07
C LEU A 70 -7.60 8.14 0.56
N SER A 71 -7.79 9.32 -0.03
CA SER A 71 -7.31 9.61 -1.39
C SER A 71 -5.86 10.11 -1.32
N LEU A 72 -5.02 9.61 -2.21
CA LEU A 72 -3.58 9.90 -2.30
C LEU A 72 -3.22 10.66 -3.59
N ASP A 73 -4.23 11.15 -4.33
CA ASP A 73 -4.06 11.98 -5.53
C ASP A 73 -2.99 11.46 -6.51
N ASN A 74 -3.08 10.17 -6.84
CA ASN A 74 -2.16 9.49 -7.76
C ASN A 74 -0.69 9.54 -7.30
N PHE A 75 -0.45 9.27 -6.01
CA PHE A 75 0.88 9.17 -5.42
C PHE A 75 1.76 8.20 -6.22
N LYS A 76 2.81 8.73 -6.85
CA LYS A 76 3.63 8.02 -7.83
C LYS A 76 4.75 7.24 -7.14
N LEU A 77 4.85 5.96 -7.48
CA LEU A 77 5.85 5.03 -6.97
C LEU A 77 6.58 4.37 -8.14
N GLN A 78 7.90 4.28 -8.03
CA GLN A 78 8.73 3.55 -8.99
C GLN A 78 8.81 2.06 -8.57
N PRO A 79 8.43 1.12 -9.43
CA PRO A 79 8.60 -0.30 -9.15
C PRO A 79 10.09 -0.71 -9.03
N PRO A 80 10.41 -1.78 -8.28
CA PRO A 80 9.50 -2.60 -7.50
C PRO A 80 9.08 -1.91 -6.19
N VAL A 81 7.83 -2.11 -5.80
CA VAL A 81 7.27 -1.53 -4.58
C VAL A 81 6.37 -2.53 -3.85
N THR A 82 6.50 -2.60 -2.53
CA THR A 82 5.71 -3.51 -1.69
C THR A 82 4.79 -2.72 -0.78
N PHE A 83 3.49 -3.01 -0.82
CA PHE A 83 2.53 -2.52 0.16
C PHE A 83 2.44 -3.51 1.31
N ARG A 84 2.42 -3.03 2.55
CA ARG A 84 2.38 -3.86 3.75
C ARG A 84 1.40 -3.33 4.78
N LEU A 85 0.56 -4.21 5.31
CA LEU A 85 -0.29 -3.94 6.47
C LEU A 85 0.55 -4.07 7.75
N ALA A 86 1.05 -2.94 8.23
CA ALA A 86 1.92 -2.85 9.40
C ALA A 86 1.15 -3.00 10.72
N ALA A 87 -0.12 -2.57 10.74
CA ALA A 87 -1.04 -2.75 11.86
C ALA A 87 -2.47 -2.95 11.37
N GLY A 88 -3.31 -3.55 12.22
CA GLY A 88 -4.68 -3.91 11.88
C GLY A 88 -4.80 -5.25 11.16
N SER A 89 -6.04 -5.69 10.95
CA SER A 89 -6.40 -6.96 10.32
C SER A 89 -6.94 -6.81 8.91
N GLY A 90 -7.18 -5.59 8.44
CA GLY A 90 -7.85 -5.30 7.18
C GLY A 90 -9.30 -5.82 7.19
N PRO A 91 -9.90 -6.06 6.01
CA PRO A 91 -9.30 -5.90 4.68
C PRO A 91 -9.07 -4.43 4.31
N VAL A 92 -7.92 -4.16 3.68
CA VAL A 92 -7.56 -2.84 3.13
C VAL A 92 -7.32 -2.98 1.63
N HIS A 93 -8.00 -2.17 0.81
CA HIS A 93 -7.82 -2.13 -0.64
C HIS A 93 -6.94 -0.94 -1.03
N LEU A 94 -6.05 -1.17 -2.00
CA LEU A 94 -5.13 -0.20 -2.62
C LEU A 94 -5.24 -0.24 -4.15
#